data_AF-A0A258CFP9-F1
#
_entry.id   AF-A0A258CFP9-F1
#
_cell.length_a   1.000
_cell.length_b   1.000
_cell.length_c   1.000
_cell.angle_alpha   90.00
_cell.angle_beta   90.00
_cell.angle_gamma   90.00
#
_symmetry.space_group_name_H-M   'P 1'
#
loop_
_entity.id
_entity.type
_entity.pdbx_description
1 polymer ?
#
loop_
_entity_poly.entity_id
_entity_poly.type
_entity_poly.pdbx_seq_one_letter_code
_entity_poly.pdbx_strand_id
1 'polypeptide(L)'
;MLNEERLVRPYLTAVAYHLGGFRDFSEIEKFRHYSVYAAAIFGRSIVEQQHARLATTLAGLGYSAQNLELHLASVLGSLMLENGDPRLETFSTDLLQRGQASRNTAVAGAVGKVSAGLAALGIIEQPLRMRSYVGWKDKSVDGVPPEWAAWCRRWRDTSTLRPSTRETNYGFILRIGLWLARDQPQVASPEDWDTSVCAAFIAALDRSTVGEWLLESAPRRIAINHGKPIAANSKRVFLHAMRRFFIDLELWGWAKLRFSPRY
;
A
#
# COMPACT_ATOMS: atom_id res chain seq x y z
N MET A 1 28.22 23.75 22.13
CA MET A 1 27.76 24.59 21.00
C MET A 1 27.53 23.74 19.75
N LEU A 2 26.52 22.87 19.76
CA LEU A 2 26.14 22.02 18.63
C LEU A 2 24.63 21.77 18.77
N ASN A 3 23.77 22.75 18.42
CA ASN A 3 22.36 22.54 18.00
C ASN A 3 21.52 23.82 17.82
N GLU A 4 22.05 25.04 17.97
CA GLU A 4 21.20 26.23 17.89
C GLU A 4 20.71 26.55 16.46
N GLU A 5 21.54 26.35 15.44
CA GLU A 5 21.16 26.65 14.04
C GLU A 5 19.99 25.81 13.50
N ARG A 6 19.73 24.62 14.07
CA ARG A 6 18.63 23.73 13.62
C ARG A 6 17.25 24.14 14.14
N LEU A 7 17.17 24.97 15.19
CA LEU A 7 15.91 25.35 15.83
C LEU A 7 15.44 26.77 15.44
N VAL A 8 16.30 27.59 14.82
CA VAL A 8 15.96 28.97 14.43
C VAL A 8 14.75 29.01 13.50
N ARG A 9 14.68 28.11 12.51
CA ARG A 9 13.59 28.09 11.52
C ARG A 9 12.22 27.78 12.14
N PRO A 10 12.03 26.71 12.94
CA PRO A 10 10.77 26.48 13.65
C PRO A 10 10.29 27.67 14.50
N TYR A 11 11.18 28.32 15.24
CA TYR A 11 10.79 29.47 16.08
C TYR A 11 10.46 30.72 15.25
N LEU A 12 11.22 31.02 14.19
CA LEU A 12 10.87 32.10 13.27
C LEU A 12 9.53 31.85 12.58
N THR A 13 9.26 30.61 12.17
CA THR A 13 7.95 30.25 11.62
C THR A 13 6.84 30.39 12.66
N ALA A 14 7.10 30.07 13.94
CA ALA A 14 6.13 30.31 15.01
C ALA A 14 5.83 31.80 15.21
N VAL A 15 6.86 32.66 15.16
CA VAL A 15 6.68 34.12 15.20
C VAL A 15 5.87 34.60 14.00
N ALA A 16 6.22 34.16 12.78
CA ALA A 16 5.47 34.51 11.56
C ALA A 16 4.03 34.00 11.60
N TYR A 17 3.78 32.84 12.20
CA TYR A 17 2.45 32.28 12.38
C TYR A 17 1.62 33.13 13.34
N HIS A 18 2.15 33.46 14.52
CA HIS A 18 1.38 34.17 15.54
C HIS A 18 1.26 35.67 15.27
N LEU A 19 2.29 36.30 14.70
CA LEU A 19 2.34 37.76 14.52
C LEU A 19 2.23 38.21 13.06
N GLY A 20 2.58 37.35 12.10
CA GLY A 20 2.69 37.72 10.68
C GLY A 20 1.58 37.17 9.77
N GLY A 21 0.58 36.48 10.32
CA GLY A 21 -0.53 35.90 9.54
C GLY A 21 -0.14 34.71 8.65
N PHE A 22 1.07 34.18 8.79
CA PHE A 22 1.55 33.05 7.99
C PHE A 22 0.75 31.78 8.30
N ARG A 23 0.19 31.14 7.26
CA ARG A 23 -0.61 29.90 7.38
C ARG A 23 -0.26 28.83 6.35
N ASP A 24 0.43 29.19 5.27
CA ASP A 24 0.74 28.24 4.19
C ASP A 24 2.16 27.68 4.32
N PHE A 25 2.26 26.47 4.88
CA PHE A 25 3.53 25.78 5.06
C PHE A 25 4.12 25.20 3.76
N SER A 26 3.38 25.24 2.64
CA SER A 26 3.88 24.77 1.34
C SER A 26 4.94 25.69 0.74
N GLU A 27 4.98 26.97 1.16
CA GLU A 27 5.96 27.97 0.72
C GLU A 27 7.38 27.72 1.27
N ILE A 28 7.55 26.80 2.23
CA ILE A 28 8.85 26.52 2.85
C ILE A 28 9.61 25.44 2.04
N GLU A 29 10.57 25.88 1.21
CA GLU A 29 11.38 25.04 0.29
C GLU A 29 12.03 23.79 0.90
N LYS A 30 12.30 23.77 2.21
CA LYS A 30 12.93 22.64 2.93
C LYS A 30 12.16 22.26 4.18
N PHE A 31 10.84 22.15 4.06
CA PHE A 31 9.97 21.75 5.16
C PHE A 31 10.13 20.26 5.50
N ARG A 32 11.03 19.98 6.44
CA ARG A 32 11.27 18.65 7.02
C ARG A 32 11.01 18.74 8.51
N HIS A 33 10.58 17.65 9.13
CA HIS A 33 10.28 17.55 10.57
C HIS A 33 9.04 18.36 11.02
N TYR A 34 7.89 18.07 10.41
CA TYR A 34 6.58 18.68 10.73
C TYR A 34 6.27 18.74 12.23
N SER A 35 6.64 17.71 13.01
CA SER A 35 6.45 17.67 14.46
C SER A 35 7.17 18.80 15.20
N VAL A 36 8.36 19.19 14.74
CA VAL A 36 9.16 20.25 15.38
C VAL A 36 8.52 21.61 15.17
N TYR A 37 8.02 21.87 13.95
CA TYR A 37 7.28 23.09 13.64
C TYR A 37 5.95 23.16 14.39
N ALA A 38 5.20 22.06 14.43
CA ALA A 38 3.98 21.97 15.22
C ALA A 38 4.25 22.24 16.71
N ALA A 39 5.31 21.65 17.28
CA ALA A 39 5.70 21.88 18.67
C ALA A 39 6.14 23.33 18.93
N ALA A 40 6.79 23.99 17.97
CA ALA A 40 7.16 25.40 18.09
C ALA A 40 5.95 26.34 18.02
N ILE A 41 4.97 26.04 17.18
CA ILE A 41 3.78 26.89 16.98
C ILE A 41 2.74 26.67 18.08
N PHE A 42 2.43 25.40 18.39
CA PHE A 42 1.32 25.03 19.28
C PHE A 42 1.76 24.69 20.70
N GLY A 43 3.08 24.63 20.95
CA GLY A 43 3.64 24.24 22.23
C GLY A 43 3.97 22.74 22.27
N ARG A 44 5.19 22.45 22.73
CA ARG A 44 5.74 21.08 22.78
C ARG A 44 4.89 20.13 23.63
N SER A 45 4.46 20.58 24.81
CA SER A 45 3.68 19.76 25.75
C SER A 45 2.36 19.28 25.16
N ILE A 46 1.63 20.15 24.46
CA ILE A 46 0.35 19.82 23.84
C ILE A 46 0.57 18.80 22.71
N VAL A 47 1.56 19.03 21.84
CA VAL A 47 1.87 18.12 20.73
C VAL A 47 2.30 16.74 21.24
N GLU A 48 3.16 16.68 22.26
CA GLU A 48 3.61 15.43 22.86
C GLU A 48 2.46 14.67 23.54
N GLN A 49 1.57 15.38 24.25
CA GLN A 49 0.40 14.78 24.88
C GLN A 49 -0.54 14.15 23.85
N GLN A 50 -0.87 14.87 22.77
CA GLN A 50 -1.74 14.36 21.72
C GLN A 50 -1.09 13.20 20.96
N HIS A 51 0.23 13.27 20.71
CA HIS A 51 1.00 12.18 20.15
C HIS A 51 0.94 10.92 21.03
N ALA A 52 1.25 11.04 22.33
CA ALA A 52 1.25 9.92 23.26
C ALA A 52 -0.12 9.26 23.39
N ARG A 53 -1.19 10.05 23.44
CA ARG A 53 -2.58 9.56 23.49
C ARG A 53 -2.93 8.75 22.25
N LEU A 54 -2.60 9.26 21.06
CA LEU A 54 -2.85 8.55 19.81
C LEU A 54 -1.99 7.28 19.68
N ALA A 55 -0.71 7.36 20.07
CA ALA A 55 0.22 6.23 20.05
C ALA A 55 -0.26 5.09 20.98
N THR A 56 -0.69 5.43 22.20
CA THR A 56 -1.22 4.47 23.19
C THR A 56 -2.46 3.78 22.65
N THR A 57 -3.37 4.54 22.03
CA THR A 57 -4.58 3.98 21.42
C THR A 57 -4.24 3.01 20.29
N LEU A 58 -3.31 3.39 19.41
CA LEU A 58 -2.88 2.55 18.30
C LEU A 58 -2.14 1.29 18.77
N ALA A 59 -1.35 1.38 19.83
CA ALA A 59 -0.74 0.21 20.44
C ALA A 59 -1.81 -0.78 20.96
N GLY A 60 -2.88 -0.27 21.58
CA GLY A 60 -4.04 -1.07 22.01
C GLY A 60 -4.78 -1.76 20.85
N LEU A 61 -4.74 -1.19 19.64
CA LEU A 61 -5.28 -1.80 18.42
C LEU A 61 -4.32 -2.81 17.76
N GLY A 62 -3.15 -3.09 18.35
CA GLY A 62 -2.17 -4.05 17.85
C GLY A 62 -1.15 -3.49 16.85
N TYR A 63 -1.03 -2.16 16.71
CA TYR A 63 0.05 -1.56 15.91
C TYR A 63 1.40 -1.63 16.65
N SER A 64 2.48 -2.04 15.95
CA SER A 64 3.82 -2.18 16.53
C SER A 64 4.48 -0.84 16.87
N ALA A 65 4.98 -0.66 18.10
CA ALA A 65 5.49 0.60 18.64
C ALA A 65 6.70 1.23 17.90
N GLN A 66 7.70 0.44 17.51
CA GLN A 66 8.99 0.96 17.04
C GLN A 66 8.93 1.81 15.76
N ASN A 67 8.17 1.36 14.75
CA ASN A 67 7.95 2.14 13.53
C ASN A 67 6.79 3.13 13.66
N LEU A 68 5.99 3.01 14.73
CA LEU A 68 4.83 3.87 14.94
C LEU A 68 5.29 5.27 15.38
N GLU A 69 6.19 5.37 16.35
CA GLU A 69 6.56 6.66 16.97
C GLU A 69 7.14 7.68 15.97
N LEU A 70 8.15 7.29 15.17
CA LEU A 70 8.79 8.21 14.24
C LEU A 70 7.86 8.65 13.10
N HIS A 71 7.06 7.73 12.57
CA HIS A 71 6.13 8.03 11.47
C HIS A 71 4.91 8.81 11.97
N LEU A 72 4.44 8.50 13.19
CA LEU A 72 3.28 9.14 13.81
C LEU A 72 3.57 10.61 14.12
N ALA A 73 4.75 10.92 14.70
CA ALA A 73 5.14 12.31 14.97
C ALA A 73 5.11 13.17 13.71
N SER A 74 5.65 12.66 12.59
CA SER A 74 5.70 13.40 11.32
C SER A 74 4.31 13.63 10.71
N VAL A 75 3.48 12.58 10.61
CA VAL A 75 2.12 12.71 10.05
C VAL A 75 1.23 13.58 10.95
N LEU A 76 1.33 13.42 12.27
CA LEU A 76 0.53 14.17 13.21
C LEU A 76 0.91 15.65 13.18
N GLY A 77 2.21 15.97 13.20
CA GLY A 77 2.68 17.35 13.03
C GLY A 77 2.18 17.98 11.72
N SER A 78 2.19 17.22 10.62
CA SER A 78 1.68 17.72 9.33
C SER A 78 0.20 18.05 9.40
N LEU A 79 -0.61 17.17 10.00
CA LEU A 79 -2.05 17.38 10.15
C LEU A 79 -2.37 18.54 11.10
N MET A 80 -1.64 18.69 12.22
CA MET A 80 -1.81 19.81 13.15
C MET A 80 -1.55 21.16 12.48
N LEU A 81 -0.50 21.24 11.65
CA LEU A 81 -0.14 22.47 10.94
C LEU A 81 -1.18 22.84 9.87
N GLU A 82 -1.66 21.85 9.12
CA GLU A 82 -2.70 22.05 8.10
C GLU A 82 -4.07 22.37 8.72
N ASN A 83 -4.35 21.83 9.90
CA ASN A 83 -5.56 22.11 10.67
C ASN A 83 -5.51 23.47 11.38
N GLY A 84 -4.32 23.94 11.75
CA GLY A 84 -4.13 25.14 12.56
C GLY A 84 -4.44 24.96 14.05
N ASP A 85 -4.76 23.75 14.49
CA ASP A 85 -5.04 23.41 15.89
C ASP A 85 -4.41 22.04 16.23
N PRO A 86 -3.67 21.92 17.35
CA PRO A 86 -3.00 20.69 17.72
C PRO A 86 -3.94 19.60 18.29
N ARG A 87 -5.17 19.95 18.69
CA ARG A 87 -6.07 19.04 19.40
C ARG A 87 -6.68 18.04 18.43
N LEU A 88 -6.57 16.75 18.76
CA LEU A 88 -7.11 15.67 17.92
C LEU A 88 -8.61 15.83 17.69
N GLU A 89 -9.34 16.35 18.67
CA GLU A 89 -10.79 16.60 18.62
C GLU A 89 -11.20 17.55 17.49
N THR A 90 -10.29 18.36 16.99
CA THR A 90 -10.57 19.32 15.92
C THR A 90 -10.31 18.73 14.52
N PHE A 91 -9.78 17.51 14.45
CA PHE A 91 -9.43 16.89 13.18
C PHE A 91 -10.71 16.42 12.47
N SER A 92 -10.98 17.02 11.31
CA SER A 92 -12.13 16.65 10.49
C SER A 92 -11.79 15.55 9.49
N THR A 93 -12.84 14.89 8.99
CA THR A 93 -12.73 13.92 7.89
C THR A 93 -12.11 14.55 6.64
N ASP A 94 -12.42 15.82 6.34
CA ASP A 94 -11.86 16.57 5.22
C ASP A 94 -10.34 16.77 5.35
N LEU A 95 -9.87 17.20 6.52
CA LEU A 95 -8.44 17.35 6.82
C LEU A 95 -7.69 16.03 6.55
N LEU A 96 -8.23 14.93 7.06
CA LEU A 96 -7.64 13.62 6.87
C LEU A 96 -7.66 13.20 5.39
N GLN A 97 -8.72 13.53 4.62
CA GLN A 97 -8.76 13.25 3.18
C GLN A 97 -7.70 14.06 2.40
N ARG A 98 -7.48 15.33 2.75
CA ARG A 98 -6.39 16.14 2.19
C ARG A 98 -5.02 15.56 2.53
N GLY A 99 -4.83 15.13 3.78
CA GLY A 99 -3.63 14.40 4.20
C GLY A 99 -3.37 13.13 3.38
N GLN A 100 -4.42 12.35 3.08
CA GLN A 100 -4.32 11.17 2.18
C GLN A 100 -3.97 11.54 0.73
N ALA A 101 -4.34 12.74 0.28
CA ALA A 101 -4.04 13.24 -1.05
C ALA A 101 -2.66 13.91 -1.16
N SER A 102 -1.93 14.04 -0.04
CA SER A 102 -0.60 14.65 0.00
C SER A 102 0.39 13.97 -0.96
N ARG A 103 1.25 14.79 -1.59
CA ARG A 103 2.39 14.31 -2.39
C ARG A 103 3.44 13.59 -1.53
N ASN A 104 3.44 13.82 -0.22
CA ASN A 104 4.32 13.12 0.71
C ASN A 104 3.77 11.71 0.99
N THR A 105 4.41 10.70 0.40
CA THR A 105 3.98 9.30 0.48
C THR A 105 3.99 8.73 1.91
N ALA A 106 4.88 9.23 2.77
CA ALA A 106 4.93 8.83 4.18
C ALA A 106 3.72 9.36 4.95
N VAL A 107 3.33 10.62 4.72
CA VAL A 107 2.13 11.24 5.29
C VAL A 107 0.89 10.51 4.75
N ALA A 108 0.75 10.43 3.43
CA ALA A 108 -0.41 9.78 2.79
C ALA A 108 -0.63 8.34 3.25
N GLY A 109 0.45 7.56 3.43
CA GLY A 109 0.36 6.18 3.92
C GLY A 109 0.06 6.05 5.42
N ALA A 110 0.42 7.05 6.22
CA ALA A 110 0.25 7.02 7.67
C ALA A 110 -1.11 7.58 8.14
N VAL A 111 -1.78 8.42 7.33
CA VAL A 111 -3.09 9.01 7.67
C VAL A 111 -4.15 7.95 7.97
N GLY A 112 -4.07 6.77 7.33
CA GLY A 112 -4.92 5.63 7.65
C GLY A 112 -4.84 5.19 9.11
N LYS A 113 -3.63 5.15 9.66
CA LYS A 113 -3.40 4.81 11.06
C LYS A 113 -3.93 5.90 11.99
N VAL A 114 -3.66 7.17 11.67
CA VAL A 114 -4.19 8.30 12.44
C VAL A 114 -5.71 8.22 12.50
N SER A 115 -6.36 7.97 11.36
CA SER A 115 -7.81 7.85 11.29
C SER A 115 -8.37 6.66 12.08
N ALA A 116 -7.69 5.50 12.06
CA ALA A 116 -8.03 4.37 12.92
C ALA A 116 -7.94 4.71 14.41
N GLY A 117 -6.89 5.42 14.83
CA GLY A 117 -6.75 5.87 16.21
C GLY A 117 -7.81 6.90 16.61
N LEU A 118 -8.14 7.85 15.74
CA LEU A 118 -9.20 8.84 15.98
C LEU A 118 -10.58 8.20 16.12
N ALA A 119 -10.88 7.18 15.31
CA ALA A 119 -12.13 6.43 15.41
C ALA A 119 -12.21 5.64 16.72
N ALA A 120 -11.11 4.99 17.12
CA ALA A 120 -11.05 4.28 18.41
C ALA A 120 -11.14 5.23 19.62
N LEU A 121 -10.71 6.48 19.48
CA LEU A 121 -10.91 7.55 20.47
C LEU A 121 -12.34 8.13 20.46
N GLY A 122 -13.20 7.73 19.51
CA GLY A 122 -14.55 8.28 19.36
C GLY A 122 -14.61 9.70 18.79
N ILE A 123 -13.50 10.21 18.22
CA ILE A 123 -13.42 11.56 17.66
C ILE A 123 -14.09 11.63 16.28
N ILE A 124 -13.97 10.56 15.49
CA ILE A 124 -14.67 10.40 14.22
C ILE A 124 -15.50 9.11 14.27
N GLU A 125 -16.63 9.10 13.56
CA GLU A 125 -17.57 7.97 13.60
C GLU A 125 -16.94 6.65 13.10
N GLN A 126 -16.18 6.73 12.01
CA GLN A 126 -15.51 5.58 11.41
C GLN A 126 -14.14 5.99 10.86
N PRO A 127 -13.16 5.06 10.85
CA PRO A 127 -11.89 5.34 10.22
C PRO A 127 -12.09 5.59 8.72
N LEU A 128 -11.39 6.60 8.20
CA LEU A 128 -11.24 6.79 6.78
C LEU A 128 -10.74 5.49 6.17
N ARG A 129 -11.46 5.04 5.15
CA ARG A 129 -10.95 4.02 4.25
C ARG A 129 -9.62 4.52 3.71
N MET A 130 -8.54 3.82 4.03
CA MET A 130 -7.24 4.10 3.44
C MET A 130 -7.41 4.05 1.92
N ARG A 131 -7.03 5.10 1.19
CA ARG A 131 -6.81 4.99 -0.27
C ARG A 131 -6.00 3.72 -0.52
N SER A 132 -6.59 2.77 -1.27
CA SER A 132 -6.18 1.38 -1.56
C SER A 132 -6.79 0.23 -0.73
N TYR A 133 -7.62 0.49 0.29
CA TYR A 133 -8.35 -0.58 1.02
C TYR A 133 -9.81 -0.77 0.57
N VAL A 134 -10.14 -0.26 -0.62
CA VAL A 134 -11.23 -0.79 -1.45
C VAL A 134 -10.56 -1.13 -2.78
N GLY A 135 -10.55 -2.41 -3.16
CA GLY A 135 -10.21 -2.82 -4.54
C GLY A 135 -8.89 -3.57 -4.79
N TRP A 136 -7.96 -3.77 -3.84
CA TRP A 136 -6.87 -4.75 -4.12
C TRP A 136 -7.39 -6.20 -4.07
N LYS A 137 -8.52 -6.43 -3.40
CA LYS A 137 -9.25 -7.70 -3.41
C LYS A 137 -10.09 -7.87 -4.69
N ASP A 138 -10.62 -6.79 -5.27
CA ASP A 138 -11.34 -6.85 -6.55
C ASP A 138 -10.36 -6.56 -7.67
N LYS A 139 -9.56 -7.58 -7.97
CA LYS A 139 -8.64 -7.54 -9.10
C LYS A 139 -9.47 -7.58 -10.38
N SER A 140 -9.25 -6.61 -11.27
CA SER A 140 -9.88 -6.62 -12.59
C SER A 140 -9.50 -7.91 -13.31
N VAL A 141 -10.48 -8.48 -14.00
CA VAL A 141 -10.33 -9.65 -14.87
C VAL A 141 -10.40 -9.24 -16.34
N ASP A 142 -10.35 -7.95 -16.63
CA ASP A 142 -10.41 -7.42 -17.99
C ASP A 142 -9.17 -7.88 -18.77
N GLY A 143 -9.40 -8.46 -19.95
CA GLY A 143 -8.35 -9.09 -20.76
C GLY A 143 -7.89 -10.47 -20.28
N VAL A 144 -8.41 -10.98 -19.16
CA VAL A 144 -8.16 -12.36 -18.71
C VAL A 144 -9.22 -13.30 -19.30
N PRO A 145 -8.85 -14.50 -19.82
CA PRO A 145 -9.82 -15.46 -20.31
C PRO A 145 -10.85 -15.80 -19.21
N PRO A 146 -12.16 -15.76 -19.48
CA PRO A 146 -13.19 -15.91 -18.44
C PRO A 146 -13.08 -17.22 -17.66
N GLU A 147 -12.74 -18.32 -18.36
CA GLU A 147 -12.54 -19.62 -17.74
C GLU A 147 -11.33 -19.61 -16.79
N TRP A 148 -10.19 -19.07 -17.23
CA TRP A 148 -9.01 -18.91 -16.39
C TRP A 148 -9.31 -18.06 -15.14
N ALA A 149 -10.04 -16.95 -15.32
CA ALA A 149 -10.46 -16.09 -14.23
C ALA A 149 -11.35 -16.82 -13.21
N ALA A 150 -12.25 -17.69 -13.68
CA ALA A 150 -13.10 -18.53 -12.83
C ALA A 150 -12.26 -19.53 -12.01
N TRP A 151 -11.27 -20.17 -12.62
CA TRP A 151 -10.32 -21.04 -11.92
C TRP A 151 -9.51 -20.29 -10.85
N CYS A 152 -8.99 -19.10 -11.19
CA CYS A 152 -8.26 -18.25 -10.26
C CYS A 152 -9.12 -17.85 -9.05
N ARG A 153 -10.38 -17.49 -9.31
CA ARG A 153 -11.35 -17.11 -8.26
C ARG A 153 -11.69 -18.29 -7.37
N ARG A 154 -12.01 -19.44 -7.95
CA ARG A 154 -12.29 -20.68 -7.21
C ARG A 154 -11.12 -21.06 -6.29
N TRP A 155 -9.89 -20.99 -6.79
CA TRP A 155 -8.69 -21.23 -5.99
C TRP A 155 -8.54 -20.21 -4.85
N ARG A 156 -8.74 -18.92 -5.14
CA ARG A 156 -8.67 -17.85 -4.14
C ARG A 156 -9.68 -18.05 -3.01
N ASP A 157 -10.89 -18.48 -3.34
CA ASP A 157 -11.97 -18.64 -2.36
C ASP A 157 -11.77 -19.89 -1.49
N THR A 158 -11.04 -20.90 -1.99
CA THR A 158 -10.80 -22.16 -1.27
C THR A 158 -9.45 -22.20 -0.55
N SER A 159 -8.43 -21.49 -1.05
CA SER A 159 -7.07 -21.58 -0.53
C SER A 159 -6.96 -21.20 0.94
N THR A 160 -6.32 -22.06 1.73
CA THR A 160 -6.09 -21.90 3.17
C THR A 160 -4.83 -21.10 3.50
N LEU A 161 -4.16 -20.54 2.48
CA LEU A 161 -3.02 -19.65 2.68
C LEU A 161 -3.41 -18.43 3.52
N ARG A 162 -2.43 -17.87 4.25
CA ARG A 162 -2.60 -16.60 4.96
C ARG A 162 -3.21 -15.55 4.01
N PRO A 163 -4.17 -14.72 4.45
CA PRO A 163 -4.92 -13.84 3.57
C PRO A 163 -4.05 -12.96 2.65
N SER A 164 -2.96 -12.40 3.19
CA SER A 164 -2.02 -11.58 2.40
C SER A 164 -1.30 -12.38 1.32
N THR A 165 -0.81 -13.58 1.64
CA THR A 165 -0.14 -14.49 0.70
C THR A 165 -1.10 -14.95 -0.39
N ARG A 166 -2.34 -15.31 -0.02
CA ARG A 166 -3.38 -15.73 -0.95
C ARG A 166 -3.72 -14.64 -1.97
N GLU A 167 -3.93 -13.42 -1.50
CA GLU A 167 -4.23 -12.28 -2.37
C GLU A 167 -3.07 -11.91 -3.30
N THR A 168 -1.84 -12.08 -2.81
CA THR A 168 -0.62 -11.86 -3.59
C THR A 168 -0.52 -12.88 -4.72
N ASN A 169 -0.61 -14.18 -4.38
CA ASN A 169 -0.58 -15.26 -5.37
C ASN A 169 -1.73 -15.13 -6.37
N TYR A 170 -2.96 -14.87 -5.91
CA TYR A 170 -4.13 -14.64 -6.78
C TYR A 170 -3.85 -13.56 -7.84
N GLY A 171 -3.20 -12.46 -7.44
CA GLY A 171 -2.81 -11.42 -8.39
C GLY A 171 -1.78 -11.88 -9.43
N PHE A 172 -0.79 -12.67 -9.03
CA PHE A 172 0.19 -13.22 -9.97
C PHE A 172 -0.44 -14.23 -10.94
N ILE A 173 -1.33 -15.11 -10.47
CA ILE A 173 -1.99 -16.12 -11.30
C ILE A 173 -2.94 -15.45 -12.31
N LEU A 174 -3.68 -14.41 -11.91
CA LEU A 174 -4.52 -13.62 -12.83
C LEU A 174 -3.71 -12.94 -13.94
N ARG A 175 -2.55 -12.35 -13.59
CA ARG A 175 -1.68 -11.67 -14.57
C ARG A 175 -1.16 -12.62 -15.64
N ILE A 176 -0.98 -13.90 -15.31
CA ILE A 176 -0.60 -14.92 -16.28
C ILE A 176 -1.74 -15.19 -17.26
N GLY A 177 -2.99 -15.01 -16.84
CA GLY A 177 -4.13 -15.02 -17.74
C GLY A 177 -4.05 -13.97 -18.87
N LEU A 178 -3.46 -12.79 -18.61
CA LEU A 178 -3.20 -11.79 -19.67
C LEU A 178 -2.19 -12.31 -20.69
N TRP A 179 -1.16 -13.01 -20.22
CA TRP A 179 -0.18 -13.66 -21.09
C TRP A 179 -0.84 -14.79 -21.89
N LEU A 180 -1.68 -15.63 -21.26
CA LEU A 180 -2.44 -16.67 -21.96
C LEU A 180 -3.31 -16.07 -23.08
N ALA A 181 -4.08 -15.02 -22.80
CA ALA A 181 -4.91 -14.37 -23.80
C ALA A 181 -4.12 -13.84 -25.02
N ARG A 182 -2.88 -13.38 -24.80
CA ARG A 182 -2.04 -12.78 -25.84
C ARG A 182 -1.23 -13.82 -26.63
N ASP A 183 -0.61 -14.76 -25.93
CA ASP A 183 0.45 -15.63 -26.46
C ASP A 183 0.04 -17.11 -26.54
N GLN A 184 -1.00 -17.54 -25.81
CA GLN A 184 -1.49 -18.92 -25.76
C GLN A 184 -3.03 -18.97 -25.73
N PRO A 185 -3.74 -18.35 -26.70
CA PRO A 185 -5.19 -18.15 -26.63
C PRO A 185 -6.01 -19.45 -26.58
N GLN A 186 -5.42 -20.57 -27.01
CA GLN A 186 -6.01 -21.91 -26.93
C GLN A 186 -5.98 -22.53 -25.53
N VAL A 187 -5.24 -21.93 -24.58
CA VAL A 187 -5.11 -22.41 -23.20
C VAL A 187 -6.02 -21.58 -22.30
N ALA A 188 -7.23 -22.10 -22.03
CA ALA A 188 -8.24 -21.41 -21.24
C ALA A 188 -8.36 -21.97 -19.81
N SER A 189 -7.97 -23.23 -19.60
CA SER A 189 -8.07 -23.94 -18.33
C SER A 189 -6.70 -24.45 -17.85
N PRO A 190 -6.56 -24.79 -16.55
CA PRO A 190 -5.38 -25.47 -16.04
C PRO A 190 -5.10 -26.84 -16.68
N GLU A 191 -6.12 -27.50 -17.26
CA GLU A 191 -5.98 -28.83 -17.88
C GLU A 191 -5.37 -28.76 -19.29
N ASP A 192 -5.45 -27.59 -19.92
CA ASP A 192 -4.83 -27.31 -21.22
C ASP A 192 -3.31 -27.11 -21.10
N TRP A 193 -2.79 -26.95 -19.87
CA TRP A 193 -1.36 -26.82 -19.65
C TRP A 193 -0.66 -28.17 -19.80
N ASP A 194 0.36 -28.16 -20.65
CA ASP A 194 1.33 -29.24 -20.82
C ASP A 194 2.76 -28.71 -20.64
N THR A 195 3.74 -29.60 -20.82
CA THR A 195 5.16 -29.26 -20.71
C THR A 195 5.58 -28.15 -21.69
N SER A 196 4.95 -28.07 -22.87
CA SER A 196 5.27 -27.06 -23.89
C SER A 196 4.77 -25.67 -23.46
N VAL A 197 3.57 -25.57 -22.91
CA VAL A 197 3.01 -24.33 -22.35
C VAL A 197 3.83 -23.87 -21.15
N CYS A 198 4.27 -24.80 -20.29
CA CYS A 198 5.17 -24.50 -19.18
C CYS A 198 6.50 -23.89 -19.66
N ALA A 199 7.12 -24.47 -20.68
CA ALA A 199 8.35 -23.93 -21.26
C ALA A 199 8.13 -22.54 -21.88
N ALA A 200 7.03 -22.34 -22.60
CA ALA A 200 6.65 -21.05 -23.17
C ALA A 200 6.44 -19.99 -22.08
N PHE A 201 5.78 -20.34 -20.97
CA PHE A 201 5.59 -19.45 -19.83
C PHE A 201 6.92 -19.04 -19.19
N ILE A 202 7.83 -19.99 -18.94
CA ILE A 202 9.15 -19.69 -18.36
C ILE A 202 9.93 -18.74 -19.28
N ALA A 203 9.92 -19.00 -20.59
CA ALA A 203 10.59 -18.16 -21.58
C ALA A 203 9.98 -16.76 -21.67
N ALA A 204 8.64 -16.65 -21.61
CA ALA A 204 7.95 -15.36 -21.60
C ALA A 204 8.25 -14.57 -20.32
N LEU A 205 8.23 -15.23 -19.16
CA LEU A 205 8.57 -14.62 -17.89
C LEU A 205 10.03 -14.13 -17.87
N ASP A 206 10.95 -14.89 -18.47
CA ASP A 206 12.34 -14.51 -18.54
C ASP A 206 12.58 -13.22 -19.34
N ARG A 207 11.84 -13.05 -20.44
CA ARG A 207 11.89 -11.87 -21.32
C ARG A 207 10.98 -10.71 -20.88
N SER A 208 10.10 -10.94 -19.90
CA SER A 208 9.07 -9.96 -19.53
C SER A 208 9.63 -8.69 -18.89
N THR A 209 8.92 -7.60 -19.11
CA THR A 209 9.26 -6.28 -18.56
C THR A 209 8.27 -5.80 -17.50
N VAL A 210 8.71 -4.89 -16.63
CA VAL A 210 7.85 -4.30 -15.59
C VAL A 210 6.73 -3.51 -16.27
N GLY A 211 5.49 -3.93 -16.03
CA GLY A 211 4.28 -3.30 -16.58
C GLY A 211 3.63 -4.09 -17.71
N GLU A 212 4.32 -5.07 -18.30
CA GLU A 212 3.82 -5.81 -19.46
C GLU A 212 2.54 -6.61 -19.17
N TRP A 213 2.47 -7.27 -18.01
CA TRP A 213 1.28 -8.03 -17.58
C TRP A 213 0.55 -7.30 -16.46
N LEU A 214 0.30 -6.00 -16.59
CA LEU A 214 -0.34 -5.22 -15.53
C LEU A 214 -1.88 -5.37 -15.62
N LEU A 215 -2.53 -5.73 -14.51
CA LEU A 215 -4.00 -5.70 -14.42
C LEU A 215 -4.47 -4.24 -14.42
N GLU A 216 -5.65 -3.98 -14.98
CA GLU A 216 -6.23 -2.62 -15.00
C GLU A 216 -6.43 -2.06 -13.58
N SER A 217 -6.78 -2.92 -12.63
CA SER A 217 -6.93 -2.56 -11.21
C SER A 217 -5.60 -2.28 -10.49
N ALA A 218 -4.45 -2.50 -11.14
CA ALA A 218 -3.16 -2.22 -10.54
C ALA A 218 -2.94 -0.70 -10.44
N PRO A 219 -2.26 -0.20 -9.38
CA PRO A 219 -2.02 1.22 -9.24
C PRO A 219 -1.28 1.76 -10.47
N ARG A 220 -1.81 2.81 -11.11
CA ARG A 220 -1.18 3.55 -12.24
C ARG A 220 0.11 4.29 -11.85
N ARG A 221 0.75 3.95 -10.72
CA ARG A 221 2.08 4.46 -10.42
C ARG A 221 3.02 3.85 -11.45
N ILE A 222 3.40 4.64 -12.45
CA ILE A 222 4.46 4.29 -13.38
C ILE A 222 5.66 3.97 -12.51
N ALA A 223 5.96 2.68 -12.38
CA ALA A 223 7.14 2.25 -11.65
C ALA A 223 8.34 2.93 -12.33
N ILE A 224 9.28 3.44 -11.55
CA ILE A 224 10.54 4.04 -12.07
C ILE A 224 11.26 3.06 -13.04
N ASN A 225 10.95 1.77 -12.94
CA ASN A 225 11.48 0.69 -13.74
C ASN A 225 10.54 0.17 -14.84
N HIS A 226 9.47 0.89 -15.19
CA HIS A 226 8.56 0.49 -16.27
C HIS A 226 9.34 0.23 -17.56
N GLY A 227 9.02 -0.87 -18.26
CA GLY A 227 9.73 -1.31 -19.47
C GLY A 227 11.11 -1.92 -19.24
N LYS A 228 11.67 -1.88 -18.03
CA LYS A 228 12.90 -2.62 -17.70
C LYS A 228 12.60 -4.11 -17.47
N PRO A 229 13.57 -5.02 -17.65
CA PRO A 229 13.42 -6.42 -17.30
C PRO A 229 12.96 -6.60 -15.85
N ILE A 230 12.05 -7.54 -15.61
CA ILE A 230 11.63 -7.84 -14.24
C ILE A 230 12.80 -8.44 -13.43
N ALA A 231 12.91 -8.05 -12.16
CA ALA A 231 13.96 -8.55 -11.27
C ALA A 231 13.84 -10.07 -11.05
N ALA A 232 14.97 -10.74 -10.81
CA ALA A 232 15.01 -12.19 -10.54
C ALA A 232 14.09 -12.61 -9.38
N ASN A 233 13.99 -11.77 -8.33
CA ASN A 233 13.07 -12.02 -7.22
C ASN A 233 11.59 -11.99 -7.67
N SER A 234 11.22 -11.10 -8.59
CA SER A 234 9.87 -11.06 -9.15
C SER A 234 9.57 -12.31 -9.99
N LYS A 235 10.52 -12.75 -10.83
CA LYS A 235 10.42 -14.02 -11.58
C LYS A 235 10.14 -15.20 -10.64
N ARG A 236 10.90 -15.30 -9.55
CA ARG A 236 10.72 -16.33 -8.51
C ARG A 236 9.31 -16.32 -7.92
N VAL A 237 8.73 -15.15 -7.66
CA VAL A 237 7.38 -15.04 -7.08
C VAL A 237 6.30 -15.49 -8.08
N PHE A 238 6.41 -15.13 -9.37
CA PHE A 238 5.53 -15.66 -10.42
C PHE A 238 5.56 -17.19 -10.48
N LEU A 239 6.76 -17.77 -10.54
CA LEU A 239 6.94 -19.23 -10.57
C LEU A 239 6.36 -19.89 -9.31
N HIS A 240 6.59 -19.30 -8.14
CA HIS A 240 6.04 -19.82 -6.88
C HIS A 240 4.52 -19.80 -6.85
N ALA A 241 3.89 -18.70 -7.30
CA ALA A 241 2.44 -18.58 -7.35
C ALA A 241 1.82 -19.63 -8.30
N MET A 242 2.41 -19.85 -9.48
CA MET A 242 1.93 -20.87 -10.42
C MET A 242 2.11 -22.29 -9.92
N ARG A 243 3.30 -22.62 -9.39
CA ARG A 243 3.52 -23.95 -8.80
C ARG A 243 2.52 -24.22 -7.69
N ARG A 244 2.28 -23.24 -6.82
CA ARG A 244 1.30 -23.39 -5.73
C ARG A 244 -0.12 -23.60 -6.26
N PHE A 245 -0.52 -22.81 -7.25
CA PHE A 245 -1.83 -22.93 -7.90
C PHE A 245 -2.04 -24.34 -8.44
N PHE A 246 -1.12 -24.84 -9.29
CA PHE A 246 -1.24 -26.17 -9.88
C PHE A 246 -1.19 -27.31 -8.86
N ILE A 247 -0.30 -27.23 -7.86
CA ILE A 247 -0.25 -28.21 -6.76
C ILE A 247 -1.60 -28.26 -6.03
N ASP A 248 -2.21 -27.10 -5.74
CA ASP A 248 -3.50 -27.05 -5.06
C ASP A 248 -4.61 -27.67 -5.93
N LEU A 249 -4.65 -27.35 -7.22
CA LEU A 249 -5.63 -27.93 -8.16
C LEU A 249 -5.54 -29.45 -8.24
N GLU A 250 -4.32 -29.99 -8.31
CA GLU A 250 -4.07 -31.43 -8.34
C GLU A 250 -4.42 -32.09 -7.01
N LEU A 251 -3.98 -31.52 -5.88
CA LEU A 251 -4.26 -32.05 -4.54
C LEU A 251 -5.76 -32.05 -4.20
N TRP A 252 -6.50 -31.07 -4.69
CA TRP A 252 -7.95 -31.00 -4.51
C TRP A 252 -8.73 -31.82 -5.54
N GLY A 253 -8.05 -32.47 -6.48
CA GLY A 253 -8.68 -33.27 -7.53
C GLY A 253 -9.55 -32.44 -8.47
N TRP A 254 -9.26 -31.15 -8.62
CA TRP A 254 -10.07 -30.27 -9.46
C TRP A 254 -9.70 -30.34 -10.94
N ALA A 255 -8.44 -30.62 -11.24
CA ALA A 255 -7.91 -30.66 -12.60
C ALA A 255 -6.91 -31.80 -12.75
N LYS A 256 -6.93 -32.47 -13.90
CA LYS A 256 -5.92 -33.49 -14.25
C LYS A 256 -4.81 -32.86 -15.09
N LEU A 257 -3.72 -32.49 -14.45
CA LEU A 257 -2.57 -31.85 -15.12
C LEU A 257 -1.84 -32.81 -16.05
N ARG A 258 -1.32 -32.28 -17.17
CA ARG A 258 -0.51 -33.03 -18.15
C ARG A 258 1.00 -32.87 -17.94
N PHE A 259 1.39 -32.27 -16.82
CA PHE A 259 2.77 -32.02 -16.41
C PHE A 259 2.87 -32.13 -14.88
N SER A 260 4.09 -32.23 -14.35
CA SER A 260 4.30 -32.22 -12.90
C SER A 260 4.59 -30.81 -12.41
N PRO A 261 3.78 -30.23 -11.51
CA PRO A 261 4.01 -28.87 -10.99
C PRO A 261 5.15 -28.80 -9.96
N ARG A 262 5.77 -29.94 -9.62
CA ARG A 262 6.86 -30.05 -8.65
C ARG A 262 8.25 -29.94 -9.28
N TYR A 263 8.36 -30.07 -10.61
CA TYR A 263 9.61 -30.01 -11.35
C TYR A 263 9.59 -28.78 -12.27
#